data_AF-A0A2D8C478-F1
#
_entry.id   AF-A0A2D8C478-F1
#
_cell.length_a   1.000
_cell.length_b   1.000
_cell.length_c   1.000
_cell.angle_alpha   90.00
_cell.angle_beta   90.00
_cell.angle_gamma   90.00
#
_symmetry.space_group_name_H-M   'P 1'
#
loop_
_entity.id
_entity.type
_entity.pdbx_description
1 polymer ?
#
loop_
_entity_poly.entity_id
_entity_poly.type
_entity_poly.pdbx_seq_one_letter_code
_entity_poly.pdbx_strand_id
1 'polypeptide(L)'
;MQQVLLSNLLSILKEGEVDFDDRFQLEFNPSFLDSKGQAWLHEIYDDLGGKGKHPLLEKANFDMKINRVLFLFDSPIHFNRYRLISLRSDFYSEMSFPFSEAYKRLCRTYEKECQKAGLQERIWNGPPVAGTWFGQASEPGDYSGVGASGWKLTAFNDAQIDLQSRIHGYKLIRIAPYETIMTGGSLKRLDQMLVNPNEDQRKVICNWFLRKLE
;
A
#
# COMPACT_ATOMS: atom_id res chain seq x y z
N MET A 1 -6.60 0.35 14.86
CA MET A 1 -7.57 1.04 13.97
C MET A 1 -7.63 0.40 12.59
N GLN A 2 -6.54 0.31 11.82
CA GLN A 2 -6.55 -0.32 10.48
C GLN A 2 -7.16 -1.74 10.46
N GLN A 3 -6.76 -2.62 11.39
CA GLN A 3 -7.33 -3.97 11.50
C GLN A 3 -8.85 -3.97 11.69
N VAL A 4 -9.40 -2.97 12.40
CA VAL A 4 -10.84 -2.83 12.59
C VAL A 4 -11.52 -2.43 11.28
N LEU A 5 -10.95 -1.47 10.54
CA LEU A 5 -11.48 -1.05 9.24
C LEU A 5 -11.49 -2.20 8.23
N LEU A 6 -10.38 -2.95 8.17
CA LEU A 6 -10.27 -4.13 7.32
C LEU A 6 -11.29 -5.19 7.75
N SER A 7 -11.36 -5.53 9.04
CA SER A 7 -12.33 -6.52 9.54
C SER A 7 -13.77 -6.14 9.21
N ASN A 8 -14.12 -4.86 9.30
CA ASN A 8 -15.45 -4.37 8.95
C ASN A 8 -15.71 -4.46 7.45
N LEU A 9 -14.72 -4.14 6.61
CA LEU A 9 -14.82 -4.35 5.16
C LEU A 9 -15.03 -5.85 4.83
N LEU A 10 -14.24 -6.75 5.42
CA LEU A 10 -14.37 -8.20 5.20
C LEU A 10 -15.76 -8.72 5.66
N SER A 11 -16.27 -8.23 6.79
CA SER A 11 -17.63 -8.54 7.26
C SER A 11 -18.70 -8.08 6.27
N ILE A 12 -18.59 -6.85 5.75
CA ILE A 12 -19.50 -6.31 4.74
C ILE A 12 -19.50 -7.17 3.48
N LEU A 13 -18.33 -7.59 3.02
CA LEU A 13 -18.21 -8.41 1.80
C LEU A 13 -18.76 -9.83 2.01
N LYS A 14 -18.53 -10.44 3.18
CA LYS A 14 -19.10 -11.75 3.54
C LYS A 14 -20.64 -11.71 3.58
N GLU A 15 -21.21 -10.66 4.15
CA GLU A 15 -22.67 -10.46 4.16
C GLU A 15 -23.25 -10.17 2.77
N GLY A 16 -22.46 -9.53 1.90
CA GLY A 16 -22.78 -9.34 0.49
C GLY A 16 -22.56 -10.58 -0.38
N GLU A 17 -22.30 -11.75 0.22
CA GLU A 17 -22.04 -13.02 -0.45
C GLU A 17 -20.89 -12.97 -1.47
N VAL A 18 -19.91 -12.10 -1.23
CA VAL A 18 -18.70 -12.01 -2.07
C VAL A 18 -17.76 -13.15 -1.68
N ASP A 19 -17.43 -14.01 -2.65
CA ASP A 19 -16.44 -15.08 -2.46
C ASP A 19 -15.01 -14.56 -2.61
N PHE A 20 -14.20 -14.71 -1.57
CA PHE A 20 -12.81 -14.26 -1.52
C PHE A 20 -11.95 -15.10 -0.58
N ASP A 21 -10.65 -15.14 -0.86
CA ASP A 21 -9.63 -15.72 0.02
C ASP A 21 -8.95 -14.60 0.84
N ASP A 22 -9.19 -14.58 2.15
CA ASP A 22 -8.61 -13.64 3.12
C ASP A 22 -7.29 -14.11 3.75
N ARG A 23 -6.71 -15.20 3.23
CA ARG A 23 -5.44 -15.78 3.69
C ARG A 23 -4.46 -16.02 2.54
N PHE A 24 -4.67 -15.34 1.43
CA PHE A 24 -3.82 -15.51 0.25
C PHE A 24 -2.41 -14.97 0.47
N GLN A 25 -1.42 -15.82 0.22
CA GLN A 25 0.00 -15.48 0.19
C GLN A 25 0.55 -15.79 -1.21
N LEU A 26 1.30 -14.85 -1.77
CA LEU A 26 2.03 -15.04 -3.01
C LEU A 26 3.50 -15.24 -2.69
N GLU A 27 4.04 -16.39 -3.09
CA GLU A 27 5.48 -16.61 -3.13
C GLU A 27 6.06 -15.93 -4.37
N PHE A 28 7.14 -15.18 -4.17
CA PHE A 28 7.84 -14.47 -5.23
C PHE A 28 8.97 -15.37 -5.72
N ASN A 29 9.00 -15.61 -7.03
CA ASN A 29 10.12 -16.31 -7.64
C ASN A 29 11.07 -15.28 -8.26
N PRO A 30 12.30 -15.11 -7.73
CA PRO A 30 13.27 -14.18 -8.30
C PRO A 30 13.59 -14.47 -9.78
N SER A 31 13.39 -15.70 -10.26
CA SER A 31 13.62 -16.04 -11.67
C SER A 31 12.61 -15.40 -12.63
N PHE A 32 11.47 -14.90 -12.13
CA PHE A 32 10.50 -14.19 -12.96
C PHE A 32 10.81 -12.70 -13.09
N LEU A 33 11.77 -12.19 -12.30
CA LEU A 33 12.18 -10.80 -12.35
C LEU A 33 13.23 -10.60 -13.43
N ASP A 34 12.77 -10.10 -14.59
CA ASP A 34 13.64 -9.81 -15.73
C ASP A 34 14.58 -8.61 -15.47
N SER A 35 15.49 -8.35 -16.39
CA SER A 35 16.48 -7.27 -16.26
C SER A 35 15.84 -5.89 -16.09
N LYS A 36 14.65 -5.68 -16.65
CA LYS A 36 13.94 -4.40 -16.57
C LYS A 36 13.32 -4.20 -15.20
N GLY A 37 12.67 -5.24 -14.67
CA GLY A 37 12.16 -5.26 -13.31
C GLY A 37 13.26 -5.09 -12.26
N GLN A 38 14.42 -5.72 -12.45
CA GLN A 38 15.59 -5.48 -11.60
C GLN A 38 16.04 -4.02 -11.65
N ALA A 39 16.13 -3.43 -12.85
CA ALA A 39 16.55 -2.04 -13.02
C ALA A 39 15.58 -1.07 -12.33
N TRP A 40 14.27 -1.26 -12.49
CA TRP A 40 13.25 -0.47 -11.81
C TRP A 40 13.33 -0.55 -10.28
N LEU A 41 13.51 -1.75 -9.72
CA LEU A 41 13.67 -1.90 -8.28
C LEU A 41 14.97 -1.25 -7.78
N HIS A 42 16.05 -1.39 -8.52
CA HIS A 42 17.32 -0.74 -8.19
C HIS A 42 17.20 0.79 -8.18
N GLU A 43 16.57 1.37 -9.19
CA GLU A 43 16.30 2.82 -9.27
C GLU A 43 15.51 3.31 -8.06
N ILE A 44 14.38 2.66 -7.74
CA ILE A 44 13.55 3.02 -6.59
C ILE A 44 14.35 2.88 -5.29
N TYR A 45 15.15 1.82 -5.15
CA TYR A 45 15.97 1.59 -3.96
C TYR A 45 17.00 2.71 -3.77
N ASP A 46 17.67 3.10 -4.84
CA ASP A 46 18.69 4.16 -4.84
C ASP A 46 18.06 5.54 -4.56
N ASP A 47 16.92 5.85 -5.16
CA ASP A 47 16.15 7.08 -4.91
C ASP A 47 15.66 7.21 -3.47
N LEU A 48 15.41 6.08 -2.80
CA LEU A 48 15.09 6.03 -1.37
C LEU A 48 16.35 6.18 -0.48
N GLY A 49 17.54 6.22 -1.07
CA GLY A 49 18.83 6.29 -0.38
C GLY A 49 19.30 4.94 0.15
N GLY A 50 18.98 3.87 -0.57
CA GLY A 50 19.44 2.52 -0.30
C GLY A 50 20.96 2.37 -0.38
N LYS A 51 21.50 1.36 0.31
CA LYS A 51 22.94 1.09 0.39
C LYS A 51 23.25 -0.35 0.05
N GLY A 52 24.17 -0.55 -0.89
CA GLY A 52 24.59 -1.87 -1.34
C GLY A 52 23.54 -2.54 -2.21
N LYS A 53 23.49 -3.88 -2.18
CA LYS A 53 22.54 -4.65 -2.99
C LYS A 53 21.15 -4.57 -2.36
N HIS A 54 20.16 -4.16 -3.16
CA HIS A 54 18.78 -4.14 -2.70
C HIS A 54 18.29 -5.57 -2.37
N PRO A 55 17.51 -5.73 -1.30
CA PRO A 55 16.90 -7.01 -0.99
C PRO A 55 15.76 -7.34 -1.97
N LEU A 56 15.39 -8.62 -2.02
CA LEU A 56 14.18 -9.07 -2.69
C LEU A 56 13.27 -9.76 -1.67
N LEU A 57 11.99 -9.42 -1.68
CA LEU A 57 10.98 -10.15 -0.93
C LEU A 57 10.83 -11.57 -1.49
N GLU A 58 10.67 -12.53 -0.60
CA GLU A 58 10.42 -13.93 -0.96
C GLU A 58 8.92 -14.22 -1.07
N LYS A 59 8.09 -13.43 -0.39
CA LYS A 59 6.63 -13.57 -0.40
C LYS A 59 5.93 -12.32 0.13
N ALA A 60 4.65 -12.20 -0.18
CA ALA A 60 3.77 -11.19 0.39
C ALA A 60 2.38 -11.75 0.73
N ASN A 61 1.78 -11.20 1.78
CA ASN A 61 0.39 -11.43 2.13
C ASN A 61 -0.49 -10.38 1.48
N PHE A 62 -1.69 -10.78 1.08
CA PHE A 62 -2.72 -9.89 0.56
C PHE A 62 -3.94 -9.96 1.47
N ASP A 63 -4.66 -8.86 1.60
CA ASP A 63 -5.82 -8.81 2.50
C ASP A 63 -6.98 -9.62 1.92
N MET A 64 -7.12 -9.65 0.60
CA MET A 64 -8.09 -10.47 -0.12
C MET A 64 -7.58 -10.87 -1.51
N LYS A 65 -7.99 -12.04 -1.97
CA LYS A 65 -7.92 -12.45 -3.38
C LYS A 65 -9.30 -12.83 -3.89
N ILE A 66 -9.67 -12.28 -5.04
CA ILE A 66 -10.89 -12.62 -5.79
C ILE A 66 -10.46 -12.93 -7.21
N ASN A 67 -10.64 -14.17 -7.66
CA ASN A 67 -10.18 -14.63 -8.98
C ASN A 67 -8.68 -14.30 -9.22
N ARG A 68 -8.37 -13.51 -10.27
CA ARG A 68 -7.02 -12.99 -10.58
C ARG A 68 -6.80 -11.55 -10.11
N VAL A 69 -7.56 -11.11 -9.10
CA VAL A 69 -7.44 -9.77 -8.50
C VAL A 69 -6.96 -9.90 -7.06
N LEU A 70 -5.89 -9.18 -6.74
CA LEU A 70 -5.33 -9.08 -5.39
C LEU A 70 -5.66 -7.72 -4.79
N PHE A 71 -5.98 -7.70 -3.50
CA PHE A 71 -6.34 -6.49 -2.78
C PHE A 71 -5.40 -6.24 -1.60
N LEU A 72 -5.03 -4.97 -1.44
CA LEU A 72 -4.33 -4.45 -0.26
C LEU A 72 -5.07 -3.24 0.30
N PHE A 73 -5.37 -3.26 1.59
CA PHE A 73 -5.95 -2.16 2.33
C PHE A 73 -4.82 -1.36 3.01
N ASP A 74 -4.45 -0.26 2.38
CA ASP A 74 -3.34 0.55 2.86
C ASP A 74 -3.71 1.27 4.16
N SER A 75 -2.69 1.45 5.00
CA SER A 75 -2.79 2.23 6.21
C SER A 75 -2.34 3.67 5.98
N PRO A 76 -2.69 4.62 6.88
CA PRO A 76 -2.19 5.99 6.83
C PRO A 76 -0.67 6.11 6.65
N ILE A 77 0.12 5.15 7.16
CA ILE A 77 1.58 5.21 7.07
C ILE A 77 2.15 5.01 5.65
N HIS A 78 1.33 4.57 4.68
CA HIS A 78 1.74 4.45 3.28
C HIS A 78 1.73 5.81 2.55
N PHE A 79 1.06 6.83 3.09
CA PHE A 79 0.82 8.09 2.39
C PHE A 79 1.85 9.15 2.82
N ASN A 80 3.12 8.90 2.48
CA ASN A 80 4.26 9.74 2.83
C ASN A 80 5.17 10.08 1.63
N ARG A 81 6.17 10.96 1.83
CA ARG A 81 7.15 11.32 0.81
C ARG A 81 7.94 10.16 0.20
N TYR A 82 8.26 9.12 0.96
CA TYR A 82 9.04 7.98 0.46
C TYR A 82 8.20 7.11 -0.47
N ARG A 83 6.92 6.88 -0.13
CA ARG A 83 5.99 6.26 -1.08
C ARG A 83 5.82 7.12 -2.33
N LEU A 84 5.73 8.44 -2.18
CA LEU A 84 5.69 9.37 -3.31
C LEU A 84 6.93 9.30 -4.21
N ILE A 85 8.13 9.11 -3.64
CA ILE A 85 9.36 8.87 -4.40
C ILE A 85 9.20 7.60 -5.23
N SER A 86 8.84 6.47 -4.61
CA SER A 86 8.65 5.21 -5.35
C SER A 86 7.64 5.34 -6.49
N LEU A 87 6.51 6.03 -6.26
CA LEU A 87 5.44 6.21 -7.24
C LEU A 87 5.86 7.08 -8.44
N ARG A 88 6.92 7.88 -8.32
CA ARG A 88 7.42 8.76 -9.39
C ARG A 88 8.41 8.08 -10.34
N SER A 89 8.92 6.91 -9.99
CA SER A 89 9.81 6.13 -10.85
C SER A 89 9.14 5.72 -12.16
N ASP A 90 9.97 5.40 -13.15
CA ASP A 90 9.51 4.94 -14.47
C ASP A 90 8.72 3.62 -14.38
N PHE A 91 8.97 2.81 -13.36
CA PHE A 91 8.18 1.62 -13.07
C PHE A 91 6.66 1.90 -13.07
N TYR A 92 6.21 2.95 -12.37
CA TYR A 92 4.77 3.23 -12.26
C TYR A 92 4.20 3.92 -13.50
N SER A 93 5.00 4.67 -14.25
CA SER A 93 4.57 5.29 -15.51
C SER A 93 4.40 4.23 -16.59
N GLU A 94 5.34 3.29 -16.69
CA GLU A 94 5.35 2.23 -17.69
C GLU A 94 4.32 1.13 -17.41
N MET A 95 4.16 0.70 -16.15
CA MET A 95 3.23 -0.39 -15.80
C MET A 95 1.76 0.06 -15.74
N SER A 96 1.52 1.38 -15.77
CA SER A 96 0.17 1.97 -15.83
C SER A 96 -0.76 1.49 -14.72
N PHE A 97 -0.30 1.51 -13.46
CA PHE A 97 -1.14 1.17 -12.32
C PHE A 97 -2.26 2.21 -12.13
N PRO A 98 -3.54 1.79 -12.07
CA PRO A 98 -4.67 2.73 -12.04
C PRO A 98 -4.70 3.59 -10.77
N PHE A 99 -4.11 3.10 -9.68
CA PHE A 99 -4.04 3.84 -8.41
C PHE A 99 -2.89 4.86 -8.35
N SER A 100 -1.89 4.78 -9.24
CA SER A 100 -0.61 5.52 -9.09
C SER A 100 -0.82 7.03 -8.94
N GLU A 101 -1.58 7.65 -9.85
CA GLU A 101 -1.82 9.10 -9.82
C GLU A 101 -2.65 9.56 -8.62
N ALA A 102 -3.64 8.74 -8.22
CA ALA A 102 -4.40 9.02 -7.00
C ALA A 102 -3.49 8.95 -5.77
N TYR A 103 -2.65 7.93 -5.67
CA TYR A 103 -1.72 7.73 -4.56
C TYR A 103 -0.66 8.84 -4.47
N LYS A 104 -0.14 9.33 -5.60
CA LYS A 104 0.75 10.49 -5.63
C LYS A 104 0.09 11.72 -5.00
N ARG A 105 -1.21 11.95 -5.23
CA ARG A 105 -1.95 13.04 -4.59
C ARG A 105 -2.15 12.78 -3.11
N LEU A 106 -2.59 11.57 -2.74
CA LEU A 106 -2.82 11.18 -1.35
C LEU A 106 -1.54 11.32 -0.50
N CYS A 107 -0.37 10.92 -1.00
CA CYS A 107 0.90 11.09 -0.29
C CYS A 107 1.21 12.57 0.01
N ARG A 108 0.85 13.50 -0.88
CA ARG A 108 1.04 14.94 -0.64
C ARG A 108 0.00 15.49 0.34
N THR A 109 -1.26 15.08 0.19
CA THR A 109 -2.38 15.58 0.99
C THR A 109 -2.33 15.09 2.43
N TYR A 110 -1.95 13.83 2.64
CA TYR A 110 -2.09 13.15 3.93
C TYR A 110 -0.75 12.90 4.66
N GLU A 111 0.37 13.48 4.21
CA GLU A 111 1.67 13.30 4.88
C GLU A 111 1.64 13.69 6.37
N LYS A 112 0.89 14.74 6.74
CA LYS A 112 0.73 15.13 8.15
C LYS A 112 -0.05 14.10 8.97
N GLU A 113 -1.07 13.46 8.40
CA GLU A 113 -1.80 12.37 9.07
C GLU A 113 -0.91 11.13 9.18
N CYS A 114 -0.17 10.81 8.11
CA CYS A 114 0.84 9.76 8.10
C CYS A 114 1.88 9.96 9.20
N GLN A 115 2.41 11.17 9.35
CA GLN A 115 3.36 11.50 10.41
C GLN A 115 2.78 11.19 11.79
N LYS A 116 1.58 11.72 12.11
CA LYS A 116 0.93 11.43 13.39
C LYS A 116 0.76 9.93 13.65
N ALA A 117 0.42 9.15 12.62
CA ALA A 117 0.25 7.71 12.73
C ALA A 117 1.59 6.94 12.80
N GLY A 118 2.67 7.49 12.26
CA GLY A 118 3.95 6.82 12.04
C GLY A 118 5.13 7.31 12.89
N LEU A 119 4.92 8.21 13.86
CA LEU A 119 5.95 8.69 14.79
C LEU A 119 6.42 7.64 15.81
N GLN A 120 5.71 6.52 15.96
CA GLN A 120 6.15 5.46 16.86
C GLN A 120 7.51 4.92 16.40
N GLU A 121 8.48 4.83 17.34
CA GLU A 121 9.85 4.38 17.08
C GLU A 121 9.93 3.14 16.19
N ARG A 122 9.09 2.13 16.47
CA ARG A 122 9.01 0.89 15.69
C ARG A 122 8.67 1.12 14.22
N ILE A 123 7.79 2.08 13.92
CA ILE A 123 7.34 2.38 12.54
C ILE A 123 8.35 3.29 11.85
N TRP A 124 8.87 4.28 12.57
CA TRP A 124 9.82 5.25 12.06
C TRP A 124 11.17 4.61 11.71
N ASN A 125 11.74 3.80 12.61
CA ASN A 125 12.98 3.07 12.38
C ASN A 125 12.77 1.82 11.53
N GLY A 126 11.62 1.16 11.68
CA GLY A 126 11.37 -0.15 11.08
C GLY A 126 12.12 -1.28 11.77
N PRO A 127 12.11 -2.50 11.19
CA PRO A 127 12.94 -3.61 11.66
C PRO A 127 14.44 -3.32 11.46
N PRO A 128 15.36 -4.03 12.16
CA PRO A 128 16.81 -3.77 12.07
C PRO A 128 17.40 -3.74 10.64
N VAL A 129 16.82 -4.53 9.73
CA VAL A 129 17.21 -4.55 8.31
C VAL A 129 16.98 -3.21 7.60
N ALA A 130 16.00 -2.40 8.03
CA ALA A 130 15.79 -1.06 7.49
C ALA A 130 17.00 -0.15 7.76
N GLY A 131 17.59 -0.24 8.97
CA GLY A 131 18.81 0.49 9.33
C GLY A 131 20.03 0.03 8.53
N THR A 132 20.10 -1.26 8.23
CA THR A 132 21.17 -1.84 7.39
C THR A 132 21.09 -1.31 5.95
N TRP A 133 19.88 -1.23 5.39
CA TRP A 133 19.67 -0.88 3.99
C TRP A 133 19.56 0.61 3.71
N PHE A 134 19.03 1.41 4.63
CA PHE A 134 18.81 2.85 4.42
C PHE A 134 19.61 3.74 5.38
N GLY A 135 20.35 3.15 6.34
CA GLY A 135 21.04 3.86 7.41
C GLY A 135 20.19 4.03 8.67
N GLN A 136 20.83 4.47 9.75
CA GLN A 136 20.14 4.79 11.00
C GLN A 136 19.16 5.94 10.76
N ALA A 137 17.91 5.75 11.19
CA ALA A 137 16.88 6.77 11.05
C ALA A 137 17.24 8.01 11.89
N SER A 138 16.81 9.18 11.41
CA SER A 138 16.84 10.42 12.20
C SER A 138 15.79 10.34 13.33
N GLU A 139 15.76 11.32 14.22
CA GLU A 139 14.73 11.39 15.27
C GLU A 139 13.31 11.35 14.68
N PRO A 140 12.32 10.70 15.33
CA PRO A 140 10.96 10.66 14.85
C PRO A 140 10.38 12.03 14.51
N GLY A 141 9.98 12.20 13.25
CA GLY A 141 9.44 13.45 12.72
C GLY A 141 10.47 14.37 12.08
N ASP A 142 11.77 14.09 12.23
CA ASP A 142 12.83 14.78 11.50
C ASP A 142 13.14 14.08 10.16
N TYR A 143 12.76 14.72 9.07
CA TYR A 143 13.05 14.22 7.72
C TYR A 143 14.42 14.63 7.18
N SER A 144 15.23 15.35 7.95
CA SER A 144 16.59 15.71 7.57
C SER A 144 17.52 14.49 7.59
N GLY A 145 18.58 14.51 6.78
CA GLY A 145 19.51 13.39 6.67
C GLY A 145 18.85 12.12 6.14
N VAL A 146 18.87 11.04 6.91
CA VAL A 146 18.27 9.76 6.53
C VAL A 146 16.74 9.81 6.60
N GLY A 147 16.21 10.52 7.60
CA GLY A 147 14.78 10.53 7.93
C GLY A 147 14.29 9.15 8.39
N ALA A 148 13.11 8.72 7.94
CA ALA A 148 12.46 7.50 8.43
C ALA A 148 12.87 6.25 7.63
N SER A 149 13.87 5.50 8.10
CA SER A 149 14.31 4.25 7.46
C SER A 149 13.21 3.20 7.36
N GLY A 150 12.30 3.14 8.34
CA GLY A 150 11.16 2.22 8.31
C GLY A 150 10.17 2.55 7.20
N TRP A 151 9.90 3.83 6.95
CA TRP A 151 9.01 4.24 5.87
C TRP A 151 9.62 4.03 4.49
N LYS A 152 10.95 4.19 4.35
CA LYS A 152 11.69 3.84 3.13
C LYS A 152 11.59 2.35 2.81
N LEU A 153 11.77 1.50 3.82
CA LEU A 153 11.60 0.05 3.65
C LEU A 153 10.16 -0.29 3.24
N THR A 154 9.15 0.31 3.87
CA THR A 154 7.74 0.11 3.48
C THR A 154 7.51 0.51 2.02
N ALA A 155 7.98 1.69 1.61
CA ALA A 155 7.84 2.16 0.22
C ALA A 155 8.53 1.24 -0.80
N PHE A 156 9.71 0.71 -0.45
CA PHE A 156 10.42 -0.24 -1.29
C PHE A 156 9.72 -1.60 -1.37
N ASN A 157 9.21 -2.11 -0.24
CA ASN A 157 8.42 -3.34 -0.22
C ASN A 157 7.13 -3.19 -1.03
N ASP A 158 6.46 -2.04 -0.95
CA ASP A 158 5.29 -1.77 -1.77
C ASP A 158 5.60 -1.86 -3.27
N ALA A 159 6.72 -1.28 -3.71
CA ALA A 159 7.14 -1.37 -5.11
C ALA A 159 7.42 -2.81 -5.55
N GLN A 160 8.05 -3.61 -4.69
CA GLN A 160 8.26 -5.04 -4.95
C GLN A 160 6.93 -5.79 -5.05
N ILE A 161 5.99 -5.56 -4.13
CA ILE A 161 4.68 -6.22 -4.15
C ILE A 161 3.89 -5.84 -5.41
N ASP A 162 3.92 -4.55 -5.78
CA ASP A 162 3.22 -4.04 -6.95
C ASP A 162 3.79 -4.68 -8.24
N LEU A 163 5.13 -4.77 -8.35
CA LEU A 163 5.81 -5.39 -9.50
C LEU A 163 5.54 -6.90 -9.57
N GLN A 164 5.72 -7.61 -8.46
CA GLN A 164 5.55 -9.05 -8.40
C GLN A 164 4.10 -9.47 -8.68
N SER A 165 3.13 -8.72 -8.18
CA SER A 165 1.72 -8.96 -8.52
C SER A 165 1.50 -8.96 -10.03
N ARG A 166 2.12 -8.02 -10.75
CA ARG A 166 2.01 -7.92 -12.22
C ARG A 166 2.76 -9.03 -12.94
N ILE A 167 3.98 -9.35 -12.51
CA ILE A 167 4.79 -10.43 -13.09
C ILE A 167 4.05 -11.78 -12.99
N HIS A 168 3.39 -12.03 -11.86
CA HIS A 168 2.58 -13.23 -11.65
C HIS A 168 1.18 -13.17 -12.34
N GLY A 169 0.90 -12.10 -13.10
CA GLY A 169 -0.32 -11.93 -13.88
C GLY A 169 -1.57 -11.65 -13.04
N TYR A 170 -1.43 -10.98 -11.90
CA TYR A 170 -2.55 -10.51 -11.08
C TYR A 170 -2.84 -9.02 -11.35
N LYS A 171 -4.14 -8.67 -11.37
CA LYS A 171 -4.59 -7.27 -11.22
C LYS A 171 -4.42 -6.91 -9.75
N LEU A 172 -3.67 -5.85 -9.45
CA LEU A 172 -3.54 -5.34 -8.08
C LEU A 172 -4.46 -4.16 -7.88
N ILE A 173 -5.26 -4.20 -6.81
CA ILE A 173 -6.11 -3.11 -6.35
C ILE A 173 -5.68 -2.72 -4.95
N ARG A 174 -5.11 -1.53 -4.83
CA ARG A 174 -4.87 -0.91 -3.53
C ARG A 174 -6.09 -0.07 -3.12
N ILE A 175 -6.56 -0.28 -1.91
CA ILE A 175 -7.67 0.45 -1.29
C ILE A 175 -7.08 1.45 -0.32
N ALA A 176 -7.27 2.74 -0.62
CA ALA A 176 -6.87 3.79 0.28
C ALA A 176 -8.00 4.10 1.28
N PRO A 177 -7.68 4.30 2.59
CA PRO A 177 -8.67 4.68 3.60
C PRO A 177 -9.31 6.04 3.30
N TYR A 178 -8.63 6.86 2.48
CA TYR A 178 -9.01 8.21 2.10
C TYR A 178 -9.91 8.28 0.85
N GLU A 179 -10.23 7.14 0.22
CA GLU A 179 -11.18 7.14 -0.89
C GLU A 179 -12.54 7.69 -0.44
N THR A 180 -13.21 8.42 -1.33
CA THR A 180 -14.52 9.01 -1.04
C THR A 180 -15.63 8.32 -1.82
N ILE A 181 -16.74 8.07 -1.13
CA ILE A 181 -17.94 7.43 -1.69
C ILE A 181 -19.09 8.44 -1.63
N MET A 182 -19.76 8.65 -2.77
CA MET A 182 -20.98 9.45 -2.84
C MET A 182 -22.15 8.68 -2.22
N THR A 183 -22.71 9.18 -1.13
CA THR A 183 -23.88 8.60 -0.46
C THR A 183 -24.69 9.66 0.26
N GLY A 184 -26.02 9.55 0.23
CA GLY A 184 -26.92 10.54 0.85
C GLY A 184 -26.68 11.97 0.37
N GLY A 185 -26.32 12.16 -0.91
CA GLY A 185 -26.06 13.48 -1.51
C GLY A 185 -24.74 14.14 -1.09
N SER A 186 -23.82 13.42 -0.43
CA SER A 186 -22.52 13.96 -0.03
C SER A 186 -21.39 12.95 -0.20
N LEU A 187 -20.15 13.45 -0.35
CA LEU A 187 -18.96 12.61 -0.32
C LEU A 187 -18.59 12.27 1.12
N LYS A 188 -18.41 10.97 1.41
CA LYS A 188 -17.94 10.45 2.70
C LYS A 188 -16.64 9.68 2.53
N ARG A 189 -15.69 9.81 3.46
CA ARG A 189 -14.44 9.02 3.43
C ARG A 189 -14.69 7.57 3.82
N LEU A 190 -14.02 6.65 3.13
CA LEU A 190 -14.14 5.22 3.34
C LEU A 190 -13.79 4.82 4.77
N ASP A 191 -12.67 5.32 5.32
CA ASP A 191 -12.27 5.01 6.70
C ASP A 191 -13.32 5.42 7.72
N GLN A 192 -13.92 6.61 7.58
CA GLN A 192 -15.01 7.08 8.43
C GLN A 192 -16.25 6.19 8.32
N MET A 193 -16.60 5.74 7.11
CA MET A 193 -17.73 4.84 6.91
C MET A 193 -17.46 3.44 7.48
N LEU A 194 -16.21 2.98 7.49
CA LEU A 194 -15.82 1.67 8.00
C LEU A 194 -15.66 1.59 9.52
N VAL A 195 -15.66 2.69 10.27
CA VAL A 195 -15.50 2.63 11.75
C VAL A 195 -16.69 1.93 12.42
N ASN A 196 -17.92 2.29 12.04
CA ASN A 196 -19.15 1.70 12.57
C ASN A 196 -20.26 1.80 11.52
N PRO A 197 -20.22 0.98 10.46
CA PRO A 197 -21.13 1.11 9.33
C PRO A 197 -22.55 0.69 9.71
N ASN A 198 -23.54 1.54 9.44
CA ASN A 198 -24.95 1.15 9.48
C ASN A 198 -25.36 0.35 8.23
N GLU A 199 -26.55 -0.25 8.23
CA GLU A 199 -27.04 -1.11 7.13
C GLU A 199 -26.95 -0.47 5.74
N ASP A 200 -27.31 0.81 5.63
CA ASP A 200 -27.24 1.53 4.34
C ASP A 200 -25.79 1.75 3.90
N GLN A 201 -24.91 2.10 4.84
CA GLN A 201 -23.48 2.25 4.57
C GLN A 201 -22.85 0.92 4.15
N ARG A 202 -23.22 -0.19 4.80
CA ARG A 202 -22.76 -1.55 4.44
C ARG A 202 -23.07 -1.87 2.98
N LYS A 203 -24.32 -1.67 2.55
CA LYS A 203 -24.74 -1.87 1.15
C LYS A 203 -23.98 -0.97 0.17
N VAL A 204 -23.82 0.31 0.52
CA VAL A 204 -23.09 1.28 -0.30
C VAL A 204 -21.61 0.90 -0.44
N ILE A 205 -20.96 0.47 0.65
CA ILE A 205 -19.56 0.02 0.64
C ILE A 205 -19.42 -1.25 -0.19
N CYS A 206 -20.31 -2.22 -0.04
CA CYS A 206 -20.29 -3.45 -0.84
C CYS A 206 -20.39 -3.13 -2.35
N ASN A 207 -21.38 -2.32 -2.75
CA ASN A 207 -21.53 -1.90 -4.15
C ASN A 207 -20.33 -1.09 -4.67
N TRP A 208 -19.73 -0.24 -3.84
CA TRP A 208 -18.50 0.46 -4.18
C TRP A 208 -17.32 -0.50 -4.39
N PHE A 209 -17.20 -1.53 -3.56
CA PHE A 209 -16.13 -2.52 -3.69
C PHE A 209 -16.31 -3.36 -4.96
N LEU A 210 -17.53 -3.82 -5.24
CA LEU A 210 -17.83 -4.62 -6.44
C LEU A 210 -17.49 -3.88 -7.74
N ARG A 211 -17.72 -2.56 -7.80
CA ARG A 211 -17.30 -1.73 -8.95
C ARG A 211 -15.79 -1.65 -9.17
N LYS A 212 -14.96 -2.06 -8.21
CA LYS A 212 -13.50 -2.18 -8.40
C LYS A 212 -13.12 -3.47 -9.13
N LEU A 213 -13.99 -4.48 -9.11
CA LEU A 213 -13.77 -5.75 -9.78
C LEU A 213 -14.02 -5.66 -11.29
N GLU A 214 -14.92 -4.76 -11.70
CA GLU A 214 -15.15 -4.34 -13.09
C GLU A 214 -13.85 -3.80 -13.75
#